data_AF-A0A0F9P870-F1
#
_entry.id   AF-A0A0F9P870-F1
#
_cell.length_a   1.000
_cell.length_b   1.000
_cell.length_c   1.000
_cell.angle_alpha   90.00
_cell.angle_beta   90.00
_cell.angle_gamma   90.00
#
_symmetry.space_group_name_H-M   'P 1'
#
loop_
_entity.id
_entity.type
_entity.pdbx_description
1 polymer ?
#
loop_
_entity_poly.entity_id
_entity_poly.type
_entity_poly.pdbx_seq_one_letter_code
_entity_poly.pdbx_strand_id
1 'polypeptide(L)'
;MLYLKKDIIDKLTEWTLVEKPNEAAGYLFKDNSIFRRIITSDKSITHFYDENPEQLLKWIEKYGSPNIFHSHPCAGIPSGTDILYMKNTLIFNSIWFIMGNKMDLRAWKLDSNYRPIELEVNIID
;
A
#
# COMPACT_ATOMS: atom_id res chain seq x y z
N MET A 1 16.11 5.01 0.18
CA MET A 1 15.47 6.21 0.71
C MET A 1 14.31 6.60 -0.20
N LEU A 2 13.10 6.68 0.35
CA LEU A 2 11.87 7.01 -0.36
C LEU A 2 11.34 8.35 0.12
N TYR A 3 10.79 9.15 -0.78
CA TYR A 3 10.19 10.43 -0.43
C TYR A 3 8.67 10.36 -0.63
N LEU A 4 7.92 10.71 0.41
CA LEU A 4 6.46 10.85 0.34
C LEU A 4 6.09 12.28 0.69
N LYS A 5 5.21 12.85 -0.14
CA LYS A 5 4.62 14.15 0.15
C LYS A 5 3.68 14.04 1.34
N LYS A 6 3.67 15.05 2.20
CA LYS A 6 2.78 15.13 3.36
C LYS A 6 1.31 15.02 2.97
N ASP A 7 0.90 15.66 1.87
CA ASP A 7 -0.48 15.60 1.38
C ASP A 7 -0.94 14.18 1.01
N ILE A 8 -0.01 13.31 0.61
CA ILE A 8 -0.28 11.90 0.34
C ILE A 8 -0.44 11.15 1.65
N ILE A 9 0.46 11.36 2.61
CA ILE A 9 0.36 10.74 3.93
C ILE A 9 -0.98 11.09 4.58
N ASP A 10 -1.38 12.36 4.53
CA ASP A 10 -2.67 12.81 5.08
C ASP A 10 -3.85 12.08 4.43
N LYS A 11 -3.84 11.90 3.10
CA LYS A 11 -4.87 11.13 2.37
C LYS A 11 -4.88 9.65 2.76
N LEU A 12 -3.72 9.05 2.99
CA LEU A 12 -3.60 7.66 3.43
C LEU A 12 -4.15 7.50 4.84
N THR A 13 -3.78 8.40 5.76
CA THR A 13 -4.28 8.43 7.14
C THR A 13 -5.79 8.65 7.20
N GLU A 14 -6.32 9.62 6.45
CA GLU A 14 -7.77 9.85 6.36
C GLU A 14 -8.49 8.57 5.89
N TRP A 15 -7.97 7.92 4.85
CA TRP A 15 -8.56 6.69 4.32
C TRP A 15 -8.52 5.54 5.34
N THR A 16 -7.41 5.35 6.04
CA THR A 16 -7.32 4.38 7.14
C THR A 16 -8.33 4.66 8.24
N LEU A 17 -8.53 5.92 8.63
CA LEU A 17 -9.49 6.27 9.66
C LEU A 17 -10.95 6.01 9.24
N VAL A 18 -11.28 6.24 7.97
CA VAL A 18 -12.62 6.01 7.41
C VAL A 18 -12.96 4.52 7.35
N GLU A 19 -12.01 3.68 6.94
CA GLU A 19 -12.28 2.25 6.75
C GLU A 19 -12.27 1.43 8.04
N LYS A 20 -11.77 1.97 9.16
CA LYS A 20 -11.78 1.27 10.45
C LYS A 20 -13.20 0.75 10.79
N PRO A 21 -13.33 -0.52 11.21
CA PRO A 21 -12.26 -1.43 11.64
C PRO A 21 -11.57 -2.23 10.53
N ASN A 22 -11.93 -2.04 9.27
CA ASN A 22 -11.45 -2.81 8.12
C ASN A 22 -10.08 -2.32 7.62
N GLU A 23 -9.44 -3.12 6.78
CA GLU A 23 -8.23 -2.69 6.09
C GLU A 23 -8.55 -1.69 4.97
N ALA A 24 -7.99 -0.50 5.06
CA ALA A 24 -7.96 0.45 3.97
C ALA A 24 -6.87 0.03 2.97
N ALA A 25 -7.17 -0.02 1.68
CA ALA A 25 -6.19 -0.36 0.65
C ALA A 25 -6.20 0.61 -0.54
N GLY A 26 -5.13 0.64 -1.31
CA GLY A 26 -5.02 1.47 -2.50
C GLY A 26 -3.70 1.35 -3.25
N TYR A 27 -3.62 2.08 -4.36
CA TYR A 27 -2.45 2.17 -5.22
C TYR A 27 -1.84 3.56 -5.21
N LEU A 28 -0.52 3.61 -5.24
CA LEU A 28 0.30 4.81 -5.32
C LEU A 28 1.05 4.82 -6.66
N PHE A 29 0.79 5.82 -7.50
CA PHE A 29 1.40 5.96 -8.83
C PHE A 29 2.27 7.22 -8.94
N LYS A 30 3.06 7.30 -10.01
CA LYS A 30 3.95 8.43 -10.33
C LYS A 30 4.77 8.88 -9.13
N ASP A 31 5.69 8.03 -8.68
CA ASP A 31 6.56 8.29 -7.52
C ASP A 31 5.76 8.65 -6.25
N ASN A 32 4.67 7.91 -6.01
CA ASN A 32 3.77 8.07 -4.87
C ASN A 32 2.99 9.39 -4.81
N SER A 33 2.91 10.15 -5.90
CA SER A 33 2.19 11.43 -5.96
C SER A 33 0.69 11.29 -6.27
N ILE A 34 0.24 10.12 -6.72
CA ILE A 34 -1.16 9.87 -7.04
C ILE A 34 -1.67 8.68 -6.24
N PHE A 35 -2.61 8.94 -5.34
CA PHE A 35 -3.31 7.90 -4.60
C PHE A 35 -4.65 7.51 -5.26
N ARG A 36 -4.90 6.21 -5.39
CA ARG A 36 -6.15 5.62 -5.85
C ARG A 36 -6.61 4.59 -4.84
N ARG A 37 -7.78 4.79 -4.25
CA ARG A 37 -8.36 3.89 -3.25
C ARG A 37 -8.82 2.60 -3.93
N ILE A 38 -8.60 1.47 -3.28
CA ILE A 38 -9.30 0.22 -3.55
C ILE A 38 -10.52 0.21 -2.63
N ILE A 39 -11.70 -0.06 -3.19
CA ILE A 39 -12.92 -0.23 -2.41
C ILE A 39 -13.13 -1.73 -2.29
N THR A 40 -12.91 -2.26 -1.09
CA THR A 40 -13.10 -3.67 -0.77
C THR A 40 -14.57 -3.90 -0.40
N SER A 41 -15.32 -4.75 -1.13
CA SER A 41 -16.74 -4.99 -0.78
C SER A 41 -16.90 -5.94 0.42
N ASP A 42 -15.91 -6.80 0.65
CA ASP A 42 -15.87 -7.77 1.75
C ASP A 42 -15.63 -7.12 3.12
N LYS A 43 -15.13 -5.86 3.17
CA LYS A 43 -14.85 -5.10 4.39
C LYS A 43 -14.18 -5.97 5.46
N SER A 44 -13.06 -6.57 5.08
CA SER A 44 -12.32 -7.48 5.95
C SER A 44 -11.35 -6.72 6.87
N ILE A 45 -11.23 -7.21 8.10
CA ILE A 45 -10.33 -6.68 9.13
C ILE A 45 -8.89 -7.19 8.99
N THR A 46 -8.65 -8.21 8.16
CA THR A 46 -7.36 -8.90 8.05
C THR A 46 -6.85 -9.05 6.62
N HIS A 47 -7.66 -8.69 5.62
CA HIS A 47 -7.32 -8.81 4.22
C HIS A 47 -8.01 -7.71 3.42
N PHE A 48 -7.44 -7.35 2.27
CA PHE A 48 -8.11 -6.59 1.24
C PHE A 48 -8.10 -7.39 -0.07
N TYR A 49 -9.14 -7.21 -0.88
CA TYR A 49 -9.21 -7.77 -2.21
C TYR A 49 -9.59 -6.66 -3.21
N ASP A 50 -8.83 -6.55 -4.30
CA ASP A 50 -9.20 -5.66 -5.40
C ASP A 50 -10.19 -6.38 -6.32
N GLU A 51 -11.44 -5.92 -6.27
CA GLU A 51 -12.54 -6.50 -7.04
C GLU A 51 -12.62 -5.97 -8.47
N ASN A 52 -11.78 -5.00 -8.85
CA ASN A 52 -11.82 -4.40 -10.18
C ASN A 52 -10.42 -4.36 -10.84
N PRO A 53 -9.86 -5.53 -11.18
CA PRO A 53 -8.55 -5.62 -11.81
C PRO A 53 -8.48 -4.88 -13.15
N GLU A 54 -9.58 -4.74 -13.89
CA GLU A 54 -9.63 -3.95 -15.11
C GLU A 54 -9.37 -2.46 -14.86
N GLN A 55 -9.86 -1.92 -13.74
CA GLN A 55 -9.61 -0.55 -13.35
C GLN A 55 -8.14 -0.32 -12.98
N LEU A 56 -7.52 -1.30 -12.30
CA LEU A 56 -6.07 -1.30 -12.06
C LEU A 56 -5.29 -1.27 -13.38
N LEU A 57 -5.62 -2.14 -14.34
CA LEU A 57 -4.94 -2.18 -15.64
C LEU A 57 -5.02 -0.84 -16.38
N LYS A 58 -6.18 -0.17 -16.37
CA LYS A 58 -6.35 1.18 -16.94
C LYS A 58 -5.46 2.22 -16.24
N TRP A 59 -5.28 2.10 -14.92
CA TRP A 59 -4.39 3.00 -14.19
C TRP A 59 -2.92 2.69 -14.46
N ILE A 60 -2.55 1.42 -14.62
CA ILE A 60 -1.19 1.02 -15.01
C ILE A 60 -0.84 1.60 -16.38
N GLU A 61 -1.71 1.47 -17.37
CA GLU A 61 -1.51 2.05 -18.70
C GLU A 61 -1.34 3.58 -18.62
N LYS A 62 -2.12 4.25 -17.77
CA LYS A 62 -2.13 5.71 -17.67
C LYS A 62 -0.99 6.30 -16.82
N TYR A 63 -0.55 5.59 -15.78
CA TYR A 63 0.32 6.15 -14.74
C TYR A 63 1.58 5.31 -14.46
N GLY A 64 1.72 4.12 -15.05
CA GLY A 64 2.83 3.19 -14.83
C GLY A 64 2.58 2.19 -13.71
N SER A 65 3.63 1.45 -13.33
CA SER A 65 3.52 0.42 -12.28
C SER A 65 3.20 1.04 -10.91
N PRO A 66 2.26 0.47 -10.13
CA PRO A 66 1.88 1.00 -8.83
C PRO A 66 2.82 0.54 -7.73
N ASN A 67 2.95 1.38 -6.71
CA ASN A 67 3.20 0.92 -5.35
C ASN A 67 1.87 0.60 -4.67
N ILE A 68 1.91 -0.26 -3.65
CA ILE A 68 0.72 -0.74 -2.96
C ILE A 68 0.67 -0.08 -1.58
N PHE A 69 -0.53 0.33 -1.17
CA PHE A 69 -0.81 0.81 0.17
C PHE A 69 -1.88 -0.06 0.79
N HIS A 70 -1.70 -0.42 2.06
CA HIS A 70 -2.80 -0.91 2.89
C HIS A 70 -2.58 -0.60 4.38
N SER A 71 -3.61 -0.83 5.20
CA SER A 71 -3.55 -0.61 6.65
C SER A 71 -3.76 -1.90 7.42
N HIS A 72 -3.06 -2.06 8.54
CA HIS A 72 -3.24 -3.16 9.47
C HIS A 72 -3.92 -2.72 10.77
N PRO A 73 -4.70 -3.61 11.43
CA PRO A 73 -5.22 -3.36 12.76
C PRO A 73 -4.14 -3.40 13.86
N CYS A 74 -2.91 -3.80 13.53
CA CYS A 74 -1.78 -3.92 14.45
C CYS A 74 -0.64 -2.95 14.10
N ALA A 75 0.51 -3.46 13.66
CA ALA A 75 1.69 -2.68 13.30
C ALA A 75 1.84 -2.58 11.78
N GLY A 76 2.55 -1.54 11.30
CA GLY A 76 2.91 -1.39 9.89
C GLY A 76 3.96 -2.40 9.40
N ILE A 77 3.76 -3.70 9.65
CA ILE A 77 4.67 -4.80 9.29
C ILE A 77 3.93 -5.78 8.39
N PRO A 78 4.53 -6.28 7.29
CA PRO A 78 3.88 -7.24 6.41
C PRO A 78 3.60 -8.56 7.14
N SER A 79 2.38 -9.07 6.95
CA SER A 79 1.96 -10.40 7.36
C SER A 79 2.53 -11.48 6.42
N GLY A 80 2.40 -12.75 6.79
CA GLY A 80 2.75 -13.86 5.89
C GLY A 80 1.96 -13.83 4.58
N THR A 81 0.69 -13.40 4.64
CA THR A 81 -0.17 -13.22 3.47
C THR A 81 0.32 -12.08 2.58
N ASP A 82 0.72 -10.94 3.17
CA ASP A 82 1.32 -9.84 2.41
C ASP A 82 2.58 -10.28 1.69
N ILE A 83 3.47 -11.02 2.34
CA ILE A 83 4.71 -11.52 1.71
C ILE A 83 4.39 -12.43 0.51
N LEU A 84 3.33 -13.24 0.60
CA LEU A 84 2.87 -14.05 -0.52
C LEU A 84 2.38 -13.18 -1.68
N TYR A 85 1.58 -12.14 -1.40
CA TYR A 85 1.15 -11.20 -2.43
C TYR A 85 2.28 -10.36 -3.00
N MET A 86 3.23 -9.92 -2.18
CA MET A 86 4.45 -9.23 -2.61
C MET A 86 5.24 -10.06 -3.61
N LYS A 87 5.35 -11.39 -3.38
CA LYS A 87 5.98 -12.33 -4.34
C LYS A 87 5.21 -12.41 -5.65
N ASN A 88 3.88 -12.48 -5.59
CA ASN A 88 3.03 -12.58 -6.78
C ASN A 88 2.94 -11.26 -7.56
N THR A 89 3.21 -10.13 -6.91
CA THR A 89 3.20 -8.77 -7.51
C THR A 89 4.59 -8.28 -7.90
N LEU A 90 5.62 -9.13 -7.86
CA LEU A 90 7.00 -8.78 -8.23
C LEU A 90 7.13 -8.22 -9.64
N ILE A 91 6.22 -8.56 -10.55
CA ILE A 91 6.18 -8.02 -11.91
C ILE A 91 6.10 -6.48 -11.94
N PHE A 92 5.55 -5.87 -10.89
CA PHE A 92 5.45 -4.42 -10.74
C PHE A 92 6.62 -3.81 -9.96
N ASN A 93 7.49 -4.65 -9.39
CA ASN A 93 8.61 -4.21 -8.53
C ASN A 93 8.19 -3.24 -7.42
N SER A 94 6.95 -3.39 -6.94
CA SER A 94 6.27 -2.44 -6.07
C SER A 94 6.91 -2.34 -4.68
N ILE A 95 6.84 -1.14 -4.13
CA ILE A 95 6.98 -0.86 -2.70
C ILE A 95 5.60 -1.03 -2.06
N TRP A 96 5.60 -1.61 -0.87
CA TRP A 96 4.41 -1.81 -0.06
C TRP A 96 4.44 -0.86 1.14
N PHE A 97 3.49 0.06 1.18
CA PHE A 97 3.29 1.00 2.26
C PHE A 97 2.21 0.45 3.21
N ILE A 98 2.58 0.22 4.46
CA ILE A 98 1.70 -0.39 5.45
C ILE A 98 1.50 0.59 6.60
N MET A 99 0.26 1.02 6.79
CA MET A 99 -0.14 1.87 7.92
C MET A 99 -0.56 1.01 9.11
N GLY A 100 0.15 1.10 10.22
CA GLY A 100 -0.27 0.47 11.48
C GLY A 100 -1.42 1.22 12.16
N ASN A 101 -2.02 0.60 13.18
CA ASN A 101 -3.17 1.17 13.89
C ASN A 101 -2.84 2.47 14.65
N LYS A 102 -1.55 2.69 14.98
CA LYS A 102 -1.06 3.93 15.57
C LYS A 102 -0.77 5.02 14.53
N MET A 103 -1.21 4.82 13.29
CA MET A 103 -0.93 5.67 12.14
C MET A 103 0.58 5.77 11.83
N ASP A 104 1.34 4.70 12.14
CA ASP A 104 2.72 4.54 11.74
C ASP A 104 2.80 3.97 10.32
N LEU A 105 3.15 4.81 9.36
CA LEU A 105 3.36 4.39 7.97
C LEU A 105 4.78 3.86 7.79
N ARG A 106 4.91 2.62 7.29
CA ARG A 106 6.20 1.98 7.01
C ARG A 106 6.23 1.45 5.59
N ALA A 107 7.40 1.45 4.96
CA ALA A 107 7.56 1.00 3.58
C ALA A 107 8.40 -0.27 3.51
N TRP A 108 8.00 -1.21 2.67
CA TRP A 108 8.58 -2.55 2.58
C TRP A 108 8.80 -2.95 1.14
N LYS A 109 9.81 -3.80 0.93
CA LYS A 109 10.06 -4.49 -0.34
C LYS A 109 10.65 -5.87 -0.06
N LEU A 110 10.63 -6.76 -1.04
CA LEU A 110 11.36 -8.02 -0.97
C LEU A 110 12.80 -7.85 -1.47
N ASP A 111 13.76 -8.41 -0.75
CA ASP A 111 15.14 -8.57 -1.22
C ASP A 111 15.27 -9.71 -2.25
N SER A 112 16.49 -9.98 -2.73
CA SER A 112 16.78 -11.04 -3.70
C SER A 112 16.49 -12.46 -3.19
N ASN A 113 16.32 -12.63 -1.88
CA ASN A 113 15.96 -13.90 -1.23
C ASN A 113 14.48 -13.93 -0.82
N TYR A 114 13.68 -13.00 -1.34
CA TYR A 114 12.27 -12.82 -1.01
C TYR A 114 11.98 -12.56 0.47
N ARG A 115 12.91 -11.92 1.19
CA ARG A 115 12.74 -11.50 2.57
C ARG A 115 12.27 -10.05 2.60
N PRO A 116 11.30 -9.69 3.46
CA PRO A 116 10.89 -8.31 3.62
C PRO A 116 12.03 -7.48 4.20
N ILE A 117 12.34 -6.39 3.52
CA ILE A 117 13.26 -5.34 3.97
C ILE A 117 12.47 -4.04 4.12
N GLU A 118 12.70 -3.35 5.22
CA GLU A 118 12.12 -2.04 5.45
C GLU A 118 12.92 -0.98 4.69
N LEU A 119 12.20 -0.02 4.11
CA LEU A 119 12.76 1.12 3.41
C LEU A 119 12.49 2.38 4.24
N GLU A 120 13.51 3.20 4.41
CA GLU A 120 13.39 4.51 5.05
C GLU A 120 12.49 5.43 4.20
N VAL A 121 11.48 6.03 4.86
CA VAL A 121 10.55 7.00 4.28
C VAL A 121 10.83 8.37 4.88
N ASN A 122 11.17 9.33 4.01
CA ASN A 122 11.32 10.73 4.34
C ASN A 122 10.09 11.52 3.89
N ILE A 123 9.53 12.29 4.82
CA ILE A 123 8.38 13.14 4.56
C ILE A 123 8.88 14.46 3.99
N ILE A 124 8.31 14.87 2.88
CA ILE A 124 8.57 16.16 2.23
C ILE A 124 7.27 16.98 2.15
N ASP A 125 7.39 18.29 2.21
CA ASP A 125 6.27 19.22 2.04
C ASP A 125 5.87 19.38 0.56
#